data_AF-A0A7V6ZP79-F1
#
_entry.id   AF-A0A7V6ZP79-F1
#
_cell.length_a   1.000
_cell.length_b   1.000
_cell.length_c   1.000
_cell.angle_alpha   90.00
_cell.angle_beta   90.00
_cell.angle_gamma   90.00
#
_symmetry.space_group_name_H-M   'P 1'
#
loop_
_entity.id
_entity.type
_entity.pdbx_description
1 polymer ?
#
loop_
_entity_poly.entity_id
_entity_poly.type
_entity_poly.pdbx_seq_one_letter_code
_entity_poly.pdbx_strand_id
1 'polypeptide(L)'
;MKLKRLGKFFTPGYFLKFRSMNVIIAVCVFVIFSFLLGMPIGQKKINSVREIYEKYNYEVLREIPDREDINEVVSSLGSLECRVEDGVELSCENLETEDGYALYVDRIEFEAGGIKKRITFVVDLFDIHDVYLELPGAVINYDPKKEFTLQNFPYEENVENYLVVFWSDALYFQAHPFGTDALNVTHNGTRLRTETMKIFFKNNIPDFSIEEDLDGSEFGEFLLEQFVIGNANTLKLRAYTLSFLVGVFFTLIIVLVIWIFFRKTGKLRTVKEYYNIASIASIPVFIVFFILLWFLPQAIGAFIFIFALVYLLIIYSINTSKELV
;
A
#
# COMPACT_ATOMS: atom_id res chain seq x y z
N MET A 1 29.89 32.95 -3.73
CA MET A 1 28.52 33.47 -3.61
C MET A 1 27.97 33.21 -2.20
N LYS A 2 28.09 34.22 -1.33
CA LYS A 2 27.48 34.47 0.01
C LYS A 2 27.00 33.31 0.91
N LEU A 3 27.88 32.80 1.79
CA LEU A 3 27.49 32.24 3.11
C LEU A 3 26.66 33.24 3.96
N LYS A 4 26.87 34.55 3.75
CA LYS A 4 26.06 35.63 4.38
C LYS A 4 24.55 35.58 4.05
N ARG A 5 24.12 34.89 2.98
CA ARG A 5 22.69 34.73 2.66
C ARG A 5 22.05 33.58 3.44
N LEU A 6 22.78 32.51 3.72
CA LEU A 6 22.32 31.40 4.59
C LEU A 6 22.16 31.86 6.04
N GLY A 7 22.98 32.78 6.54
CA GLY A 7 22.83 33.35 7.88
C GLY A 7 21.48 34.05 8.13
N LYS A 8 20.80 34.57 7.09
CA LYS A 8 19.45 35.15 7.21
C LYS A 8 18.37 34.09 7.47
N PHE A 9 18.59 32.83 7.09
CA PHE A 9 17.64 31.75 7.37
C PHE A 9 17.70 31.28 8.82
N PHE A 10 18.72 31.68 9.60
CA PHE A 10 18.86 31.34 11.01
C PHE A 10 18.78 32.57 11.93
N THR A 11 18.43 33.75 11.40
CA THR A 11 18.28 34.95 12.22
C THR A 11 17.04 34.85 13.13
N PRO A 12 17.19 34.91 14.46
CA PRO A 12 16.11 34.78 15.43
C PRO A 12 14.94 35.74 15.20
N GLY A 13 15.23 36.97 14.80
CA GLY A 13 14.22 38.01 14.56
C GLY A 13 13.24 37.69 13.41
N TYR A 14 13.60 36.80 12.49
CA TYR A 14 12.68 36.33 11.45
C TYR A 14 11.63 35.38 12.03
N PHE A 15 12.07 34.36 12.79
CA PHE A 15 11.19 33.31 13.32
C PHE A 15 10.26 33.80 14.43
N LEU A 16 10.71 34.74 15.27
CA LEU A 16 9.90 35.24 16.37
C LEU A 16 8.62 35.95 15.94
N LYS A 17 8.57 36.50 14.72
CA LYS A 17 7.35 37.08 14.17
C LYS A 17 6.23 36.06 14.01
N PHE A 18 6.59 34.78 13.84
CA PHE A 18 5.64 33.69 13.64
C PHE A 18 5.19 33.05 14.95
N ARG A 19 5.74 33.43 16.12
CA ARG A 19 5.34 32.86 17.41
C ARG A 19 3.84 33.01 17.68
N SER A 20 3.26 34.14 17.27
CA SER A 20 1.85 34.50 17.46
C SER A 20 0.93 34.00 16.34
N MET A 21 1.47 33.32 15.32
CA MET A 21 0.68 32.76 14.22
C MET A 21 -0.44 31.85 14.73
N ASN A 22 -1.55 31.78 13.99
CA ASN A 22 -2.60 30.81 14.30
C ASN A 22 -2.04 29.39 14.13
N VAL A 23 -2.24 28.54 15.15
CA VAL A 23 -1.73 27.16 15.16
C VAL A 23 -2.32 26.32 14.02
N ILE A 24 -3.53 26.67 13.55
CA ILE A 24 -4.17 26.03 12.40
C ILE A 24 -3.28 26.18 11.14
N ILE A 25 -2.63 27.34 10.96
CA ILE A 25 -1.73 27.56 9.83
C ILE A 25 -0.53 26.61 9.93
N ALA A 26 0.03 26.40 11.13
CA ALA A 26 1.13 25.47 11.34
C ALA A 26 0.73 24.02 11.01
N VAL A 27 -0.47 23.60 11.43
CA VAL A 27 -1.04 22.29 11.08
C VAL A 27 -1.18 22.15 9.56
N CYS A 28 -1.78 23.15 8.89
CA CYS A 28 -1.92 23.13 7.44
C CYS A 28 -0.58 23.02 6.72
N VAL A 29 0.47 23.73 7.17
CA VAL A 29 1.82 23.63 6.61
C VAL A 29 2.31 22.18 6.68
N PHE A 30 2.31 21.56 7.86
CA PHE A 30 2.78 20.18 8.00
C PHE A 30 1.97 19.19 7.17
N VAL A 31 0.64 19.32 7.17
CA VAL A 31 -0.25 18.45 6.40
C VAL A 31 0.04 18.58 4.91
N ILE A 32 0.00 19.79 4.34
CA ILE A 32 0.22 20.03 2.91
C ILE A 32 1.59 19.48 2.48
N PHE A 33 2.65 19.83 3.22
CA PHE A 33 3.99 19.38 2.86
C PHE A 33 4.18 17.87 3.06
N SER A 34 3.51 17.24 4.02
CA SER A 34 3.54 15.78 4.16
C SER A 34 2.94 15.06 2.94
N PHE A 35 1.83 15.58 2.39
CA PHE A 35 1.27 15.06 1.15
C PHE A 35 2.19 15.32 -0.05
N LEU A 36 2.84 16.48 -0.13
CA LEU A 36 3.84 16.75 -1.17
C LEU A 36 5.01 15.75 -1.11
N LEU A 37 5.51 15.41 0.07
CA LEU A 37 6.58 14.39 0.21
C LEU A 37 6.10 12.97 -0.20
N GLY A 38 4.81 12.67 -0.05
CA GLY A 38 4.22 11.40 -0.48
C GLY A 38 4.28 11.17 -1.98
N MET A 39 4.19 12.24 -2.80
CA MET A 39 4.16 12.14 -4.26
C MET A 39 5.38 11.45 -4.87
N PRO A 40 6.64 11.91 -4.66
CA PRO A 40 7.81 11.28 -5.27
C PRO A 40 8.00 9.83 -4.83
N ILE A 41 7.68 9.50 -3.58
CA ILE A 41 7.77 8.13 -3.05
C ILE A 41 6.73 7.23 -3.72
N GLY A 42 5.49 7.72 -3.84
CA GLY A 42 4.40 7.02 -4.51
C GLY A 42 4.73 6.74 -5.97
N GLN A 43 5.13 7.77 -6.73
CA GLN A 43 5.41 7.62 -8.16
C GLN A 43 6.52 6.61 -8.44
N LYS A 44 7.63 6.65 -7.69
CA LYS A 44 8.74 5.71 -7.91
C LYS A 44 8.35 4.27 -7.56
N LYS A 45 7.53 4.06 -6.52
CA LYS A 45 7.00 2.73 -6.17
C LYS A 45 5.98 2.22 -7.19
N ILE A 46 5.16 3.10 -7.77
CA ILE A 46 4.23 2.73 -8.86
C ILE A 46 5.01 2.33 -10.11
N ASN A 47 6.10 3.03 -10.44
CA ASN A 47 6.92 2.66 -11.60
C ASN A 47 7.54 1.25 -11.44
N SER A 48 7.85 0.81 -10.22
CA SER A 48 8.27 -0.59 -9.95
C SER A 48 7.12 -1.60 -9.97
N VAL A 49 5.85 -1.19 -10.02
CA VAL A 49 4.71 -2.13 -10.19
C VAL A 49 4.78 -2.80 -11.56
N ARG A 50 5.41 -2.18 -12.56
CA ARG A 50 5.70 -2.84 -13.84
C ARG A 50 6.53 -4.11 -13.67
N GLU A 51 7.34 -4.20 -12.63
CA GLU A 51 8.10 -5.42 -12.31
C GLU A 51 7.19 -6.59 -11.91
N ILE A 52 5.92 -6.35 -11.50
CA ILE A 52 4.95 -7.42 -11.26
C ILE A 52 4.58 -8.14 -12.56
N TYR A 53 4.41 -7.40 -13.65
CA TYR A 53 4.19 -7.99 -14.98
C TYR A 53 5.37 -8.81 -15.48
N GLU A 54 6.57 -8.51 -14.97
CA GLU A 54 7.81 -9.18 -15.36
C GLU A 54 8.16 -10.34 -14.42
N LYS A 55 7.37 -10.56 -13.36
CA LYS A 55 7.54 -11.70 -12.45
C LYS A 55 6.88 -12.93 -13.03
N TYR A 56 7.68 -13.97 -13.22
CA TYR A 56 7.28 -15.33 -13.61
C TYR A 56 5.98 -15.84 -12.96
N ASN A 57 5.80 -15.57 -11.67
CA ASN A 57 4.62 -16.05 -10.92
C ASN A 57 3.29 -15.48 -11.40
N TYR A 58 3.27 -14.28 -11.99
CA TYR A 58 2.05 -13.64 -12.51
C TYR A 58 1.86 -13.85 -14.01
N GLU A 59 2.89 -14.36 -14.70
CA GLU A 59 2.86 -14.66 -16.13
C GLU A 59 1.76 -15.67 -16.47
N VAL A 60 1.45 -16.58 -15.53
CA VAL A 60 0.34 -17.53 -15.67
C VAL A 60 -1.00 -16.89 -16.02
N LEU A 61 -1.28 -15.68 -15.52
CA LEU A 61 -2.54 -14.99 -15.82
C LEU A 61 -2.57 -14.51 -17.27
N ARG A 62 -1.42 -14.18 -17.87
CA ARG A 62 -1.33 -13.79 -19.29
C ARG A 62 -1.35 -14.98 -20.25
N GLU A 63 -0.93 -16.13 -19.75
CA GLU A 63 -0.80 -17.34 -20.54
C GLU A 63 -2.12 -18.12 -20.63
N ILE A 64 -3.18 -17.68 -19.94
CA ILE A 64 -4.50 -18.31 -20.05
C ILE A 64 -4.93 -18.24 -21.53
N PRO A 65 -5.11 -19.38 -22.21
CA PRO A 65 -5.43 -19.37 -23.62
C PRO A 65 -6.93 -19.21 -23.84
N ASP A 66 -7.28 -18.64 -24.99
CA ASP A 66 -8.64 -18.68 -25.53
C ASP A 66 -8.96 -20.10 -26.03
N ARG A 67 -9.64 -20.88 -25.19
CA ARG A 67 -10.04 -22.28 -25.44
C ARG A 67 -11.44 -22.50 -24.91
N GLU A 68 -12.23 -23.30 -25.63
CA GLU A 68 -13.64 -23.60 -25.28
C GLU A 68 -13.82 -24.06 -23.83
N ASP A 69 -12.99 -25.02 -23.36
CA ASP A 69 -13.07 -25.54 -21.99
C ASP A 69 -12.72 -24.51 -20.91
N ILE A 70 -11.90 -23.52 -21.23
CA ILE A 70 -11.54 -22.43 -20.32
C ILE A 70 -12.60 -21.33 -20.36
N ASN A 71 -13.09 -21.01 -21.55
CA ASN A 71 -14.13 -20.01 -21.75
C ASN A 71 -15.45 -20.44 -21.10
N GLU A 72 -15.74 -21.74 -21.01
CA GLU A 72 -16.86 -22.25 -20.22
C GLU A 72 -16.72 -21.90 -18.73
N VAL A 73 -15.53 -22.05 -18.15
CA VAL A 73 -15.25 -21.69 -16.74
C VAL A 73 -15.30 -20.17 -16.54
N VAL A 74 -14.74 -19.40 -17.48
CA VAL A 74 -14.78 -17.92 -17.42
C VAL A 74 -16.21 -17.41 -17.56
N SER A 75 -16.99 -17.96 -18.48
CA SER A 75 -18.40 -17.63 -18.65
C SER A 75 -19.21 -18.02 -17.40
N SER A 76 -18.92 -19.16 -16.78
CA SER A 76 -19.53 -19.54 -15.50
C SER A 76 -19.21 -18.52 -14.40
N LEU A 77 -17.95 -18.08 -14.27
CA LEU A 77 -17.55 -17.02 -13.34
C LEU A 77 -18.23 -15.69 -13.64
N GLY A 78 -18.32 -15.30 -14.92
CA GLY A 78 -18.98 -14.08 -15.37
C GLY A 78 -20.48 -14.09 -15.10
N SER A 79 -21.13 -15.25 -15.27
CA SER A 79 -22.56 -15.43 -15.01
C SER A 79 -22.95 -15.29 -13.54
N LEU A 80 -21.98 -15.32 -12.61
CA LEU A 80 -22.23 -15.00 -11.20
C LEU A 80 -22.54 -13.50 -10.99
N GLU A 81 -22.21 -12.65 -11.97
CA GLU A 81 -22.42 -11.19 -11.94
C GLU A 81 -21.79 -10.53 -10.69
N CYS A 82 -20.55 -10.91 -10.39
CA CYS A 82 -19.82 -10.42 -9.23
C CYS A 82 -19.29 -9.00 -9.44
N ARG A 83 -19.71 -8.05 -8.60
CA ARG A 83 -19.27 -6.64 -8.62
C ARG A 83 -19.10 -6.07 -7.22
N VAL A 84 -18.25 -5.06 -7.10
CA VAL A 84 -18.06 -4.35 -5.83
C VAL A 84 -19.17 -3.33 -5.64
N GLU A 85 -19.90 -3.44 -4.53
CA GLU A 85 -20.93 -2.52 -4.09
C GLU A 85 -20.37 -1.51 -3.07
N ASP A 86 -20.82 -0.25 -3.18
CA ASP A 86 -20.37 0.89 -2.37
C ASP A 86 -18.85 1.11 -2.31
N GLY A 87 -18.10 0.51 -3.25
CA GLY A 87 -16.64 0.52 -3.28
C GLY A 87 -15.99 -0.26 -2.13
N VAL A 88 -16.71 -1.19 -1.48
CA VAL A 88 -16.24 -1.89 -0.28
C VAL A 88 -16.34 -3.40 -0.40
N GLU A 89 -17.48 -3.92 -0.83
CA GLU A 89 -17.84 -5.34 -0.68
C GLU A 89 -18.20 -5.95 -2.03
N LEU A 90 -17.71 -7.16 -2.31
CA LEU A 90 -18.08 -7.94 -3.48
C LEU A 90 -19.45 -8.59 -3.24
N SER A 91 -20.36 -8.37 -4.18
CA SER A 91 -21.67 -9.00 -4.24
C SER A 91 -21.82 -9.70 -5.59
N CYS A 92 -22.44 -10.87 -5.62
CA CYS A 92 -22.70 -11.64 -6.84
C CYS A 92 -24.19 -11.94 -6.94
N GLU A 93 -24.87 -11.44 -7.97
CA GLU A 93 -26.34 -11.54 -8.06
C GLU A 93 -26.83 -12.99 -8.22
N ASN A 94 -26.07 -13.82 -8.93
CA ASN A 94 -26.46 -15.18 -9.29
C ASN A 94 -25.78 -16.27 -8.44
N LEU A 95 -25.14 -15.89 -7.32
CA LEU A 95 -24.58 -16.84 -6.36
C LEU A 95 -25.49 -16.93 -5.14
N GLU A 96 -26.12 -18.10 -4.95
CA GLU A 96 -27.00 -18.33 -3.80
C GLU A 96 -26.22 -18.19 -2.49
N THR A 97 -26.68 -17.30 -1.61
CA THR A 97 -26.10 -17.06 -0.29
C THR A 97 -26.99 -17.65 0.79
N GLU A 98 -26.40 -18.39 1.72
CA GLU A 98 -27.05 -18.87 2.95
C GLU A 98 -26.51 -18.02 4.11
N ASP A 99 -27.39 -17.23 4.74
CA ASP A 99 -27.03 -16.28 5.82
C ASP A 99 -25.91 -15.29 5.45
N GLY A 100 -25.80 -14.91 4.16
CA GLY A 100 -24.75 -14.01 3.66
C GLY A 100 -23.42 -14.70 3.33
N TYR A 101 -23.38 -16.03 3.36
CA TYR A 101 -22.21 -16.83 3.01
C TYR A 101 -22.45 -17.61 1.71
N ALA A 102 -21.45 -17.66 0.83
CA ALA A 102 -21.48 -18.51 -0.36
C ALA A 102 -20.07 -18.92 -0.78
N LEU A 103 -19.95 -20.09 -1.40
CA LEU A 103 -18.69 -20.59 -1.94
C LEU A 103 -18.89 -21.17 -3.34
N TYR A 104 -18.17 -20.63 -4.31
CA TYR A 104 -18.01 -21.18 -5.64
C TYR A 104 -16.53 -21.55 -5.84
N VAL A 105 -16.27 -22.74 -6.40
CA VAL A 105 -14.90 -23.18 -6.73
C VAL A 105 -14.90 -23.81 -8.11
N ASP A 106 -14.00 -23.36 -8.97
CA ASP A 106 -13.77 -23.95 -10.27
C ASP A 106 -12.28 -23.91 -10.63
N ARG A 107 -11.89 -24.61 -11.70
CA ARG A 107 -10.49 -24.71 -12.11
C ARG A 107 -10.33 -24.76 -13.60
N ILE A 108 -9.24 -24.18 -14.07
CA ILE A 108 -8.77 -24.34 -15.45
C ILE A 108 -7.41 -25.02 -15.47
N GLU A 109 -7.14 -25.76 -16.54
CA GLU A 109 -5.85 -26.39 -16.78
C GLU A 109 -5.39 -26.19 -18.21
N PHE A 110 -4.14 -25.75 -18.38
CA PHE A 110 -3.53 -25.58 -19.70
C PHE A 110 -2.03 -25.85 -19.65
N GLU A 111 -1.39 -25.91 -20.81
CA GLU A 111 0.06 -26.11 -20.92
C GLU A 111 0.70 -24.89 -21.58
N ALA A 112 1.74 -24.35 -20.95
CA ALA A 112 2.53 -23.24 -21.47
C ALA A 112 4.02 -23.51 -21.21
N GLY A 113 4.84 -23.42 -22.26
CA GLY A 113 6.28 -23.64 -22.14
C GLY A 113 6.69 -25.03 -21.63
N GLY A 114 5.89 -26.07 -21.90
CA GLY A 114 6.11 -27.43 -21.41
C GLY A 114 5.76 -27.68 -19.94
N ILE A 115 5.09 -26.70 -19.30
CA ILE A 115 4.62 -26.78 -17.92
C ILE A 115 3.10 -26.78 -17.93
N LYS A 116 2.49 -27.75 -17.24
CA LYS A 116 1.06 -27.79 -17.00
C LYS A 116 0.71 -26.82 -15.88
N LYS A 117 -0.11 -25.82 -16.18
CA LYS A 117 -0.58 -24.82 -15.22
C LYS A 117 -2.02 -25.11 -14.83
N ARG A 118 -2.30 -25.09 -13.53
CA ARG A 118 -3.64 -25.27 -12.95
C ARG A 118 -3.98 -24.04 -12.15
N ILE A 119 -5.04 -23.33 -12.53
CA ILE A 119 -5.53 -22.17 -11.76
C ILE A 119 -6.85 -22.56 -11.12
N THR A 120 -6.92 -22.45 -9.80
CA THR A 120 -8.16 -22.60 -9.04
C THR A 120 -8.76 -21.22 -8.81
N PHE A 121 -10.00 -21.02 -9.23
CA PHE A 121 -10.79 -19.83 -8.95
C PHE A 121 -11.76 -20.13 -7.80
N VAL A 122 -11.83 -19.22 -6.84
CA VAL A 122 -12.74 -19.34 -5.70
C VAL A 122 -13.48 -18.02 -5.53
N VAL A 123 -14.81 -18.04 -5.49
CA VAL A 123 -15.60 -16.91 -4.99
C VAL A 123 -16.10 -17.31 -3.60
N ASP A 124 -15.69 -16.57 -2.57
CA ASP A 124 -16.03 -16.84 -1.18
C ASP A 124 -16.63 -15.58 -0.57
N LEU A 125 -17.97 -15.56 -0.59
CA LEU A 125 -18.77 -14.50 0.01
C LEU A 125 -19.02 -14.84 1.49
N PHE A 126 -18.85 -13.84 2.32
CA PHE A 126 -19.10 -13.85 3.76
C PHE A 126 -19.46 -12.44 4.24
N ASP A 127 -20.19 -12.35 5.34
CA ASP A 127 -20.40 -11.06 6.01
C ASP A 127 -19.07 -10.54 6.60
N ILE A 128 -18.61 -9.41 6.05
CA ILE A 128 -17.36 -8.76 6.43
C ILE A 128 -17.37 -8.38 7.91
N HIS A 129 -18.49 -7.86 8.43
CA HIS A 129 -18.59 -7.40 9.81
C HIS A 129 -18.47 -8.58 10.78
N ASP A 130 -19.23 -9.63 10.52
CA ASP A 130 -19.32 -10.80 11.39
C ASP A 130 -17.98 -11.55 11.45
N VAL A 131 -17.31 -11.71 10.29
CA VAL A 131 -16.00 -12.36 10.22
C VAL A 131 -14.93 -11.55 10.95
N TYR A 132 -14.89 -10.23 10.77
CA TYR A 132 -13.86 -9.39 11.41
C TYR A 132 -14.14 -9.10 12.90
N LEU A 133 -15.38 -9.28 13.36
CA LEU A 133 -15.72 -9.26 14.79
C LEU A 133 -15.64 -10.64 15.45
N GLU A 134 -15.31 -11.69 14.71
CA GLU A 134 -15.25 -13.08 15.19
C GLU A 134 -16.57 -13.51 15.86
N LEU A 135 -17.71 -13.12 15.27
CA LEU A 135 -19.01 -13.52 15.79
C LEU A 135 -19.20 -15.04 15.68
N PRO A 136 -19.92 -15.69 16.63
CA PRO A 136 -20.11 -17.13 16.59
C PRO A 136 -20.79 -17.58 15.29
N GLY A 137 -20.13 -18.46 14.53
CA GLY A 137 -20.62 -18.96 13.24
C GLY A 137 -20.02 -18.26 12.02
N ALA A 138 -19.38 -17.09 12.21
CA ALA A 138 -18.76 -16.36 11.12
C ALA A 138 -17.40 -16.96 10.74
N VAL A 139 -17.29 -17.48 9.52
CA VAL A 139 -16.06 -18.09 9.02
C VAL A 139 -15.82 -17.67 7.56
N ILE A 140 -14.54 -17.55 7.22
CA ILE A 140 -14.09 -17.55 5.82
C ILE A 140 -14.19 -19.01 5.36
N ASN A 141 -14.97 -19.28 4.32
CA ASN A 141 -15.22 -20.66 3.88
C ASN A 141 -13.99 -21.27 3.23
N TYR A 142 -13.20 -20.45 2.53
CA TYR A 142 -11.97 -20.88 1.89
C TYR A 142 -10.75 -20.17 2.49
N ASP A 143 -10.03 -20.88 3.36
CA ASP A 143 -8.74 -20.43 3.91
C ASP A 143 -7.57 -21.06 3.13
N PRO A 144 -6.84 -20.29 2.29
CA PRO A 144 -5.73 -20.81 1.49
C PRO A 144 -4.65 -21.51 2.33
N LYS A 145 -4.46 -21.13 3.60
CA LYS A 145 -3.47 -21.77 4.47
C LYS A 145 -3.84 -23.20 4.87
N LYS A 146 -5.12 -23.56 4.76
CA LYS A 146 -5.65 -24.90 5.03
C LYS A 146 -5.92 -25.64 3.73
N GLU A 147 -6.55 -24.96 2.78
CA GLU A 147 -7.08 -25.58 1.56
C GLU A 147 -6.05 -25.64 0.43
N PHE A 148 -5.22 -24.61 0.27
CA PHE A 148 -4.24 -24.51 -0.82
C PHE A 148 -2.81 -24.84 -0.36
N THR A 149 -2.64 -26.07 0.08
CA THR A 149 -1.40 -26.60 0.68
C THR A 149 -0.84 -27.77 -0.13
N LEU A 150 0.43 -28.15 0.11
CA LEU A 150 1.03 -29.34 -0.51
C LEU A 150 0.31 -30.67 -0.18
N GLN A 151 -0.54 -30.70 0.84
CA GLN A 151 -1.34 -31.89 1.16
C GLN A 151 -2.46 -32.09 0.13
N ASN A 152 -3.14 -31.01 -0.25
CA ASN A 152 -4.27 -31.04 -1.18
C ASN A 152 -3.79 -30.88 -2.64
N PHE A 153 -2.68 -30.17 -2.84
CA PHE A 153 -2.04 -29.92 -4.13
C PHE A 153 -0.59 -30.40 -4.07
N PRO A 154 -0.34 -31.72 -4.08
CA PRO A 154 1.00 -32.28 -4.00
C PRO A 154 1.85 -31.85 -5.20
N TYR A 155 3.17 -31.84 -5.01
CA TYR A 155 4.10 -31.53 -6.07
C TYR A 155 4.07 -32.62 -7.15
N GLU A 156 3.94 -32.19 -8.41
CA GLU A 156 4.06 -32.99 -9.61
C GLU A 156 5.11 -32.33 -10.52
N GLU A 157 5.96 -33.12 -11.16
CA GLU A 157 7.00 -32.61 -12.06
C GLU A 157 6.36 -31.90 -13.27
N ASN A 158 6.85 -30.70 -13.60
CA ASN A 158 6.31 -29.84 -14.66
C ASN A 158 4.82 -29.45 -14.46
N VAL A 159 4.34 -29.43 -13.21
CA VAL A 159 3.00 -28.93 -12.88
C VAL A 159 3.11 -27.76 -11.90
N GLU A 160 2.37 -26.69 -12.17
CA GLU A 160 2.27 -25.53 -11.31
C GLU A 160 0.82 -25.25 -10.94
N ASN A 161 0.56 -25.13 -9.64
CA ASN A 161 -0.76 -24.79 -9.12
C ASN A 161 -0.80 -23.32 -8.70
N TYR A 162 -1.87 -22.63 -9.06
CA TYR A 162 -2.16 -21.25 -8.74
C TYR A 162 -3.56 -21.11 -8.18
N LEU A 163 -3.77 -20.05 -7.43
CA LEU A 163 -5.05 -19.76 -6.79
C LEU A 163 -5.40 -18.29 -6.98
N VAL A 164 -6.64 -18.04 -7.40
CA VAL A 164 -7.28 -16.73 -7.42
C VAL A 164 -8.53 -16.83 -6.54
N VAL A 165 -8.64 -15.97 -5.52
CA VAL A 165 -9.81 -15.91 -4.65
C VAL A 165 -10.45 -14.53 -4.71
N PHE A 166 -11.75 -14.50 -4.94
CA PHE A 166 -12.62 -13.35 -4.84
C PHE A 166 -13.34 -13.44 -3.48
N TRP A 167 -12.72 -12.90 -2.44
CA TRP A 167 -13.35 -12.77 -1.12
C TRP A 167 -14.30 -11.58 -1.11
N SER A 168 -15.28 -11.54 -0.19
CA SER A 168 -16.14 -10.36 0.00
C SER A 168 -15.39 -9.03 0.08
N ASP A 169 -14.19 -8.99 0.67
CA ASP A 169 -13.46 -7.75 0.91
C ASP A 169 -12.23 -7.52 0.02
N ALA A 170 -11.84 -8.52 -0.77
CA ALA A 170 -10.56 -8.50 -1.46
C ALA A 170 -10.43 -9.49 -2.61
N LEU A 171 -9.61 -9.12 -3.58
CA LEU A 171 -9.04 -10.01 -4.58
C LEU A 171 -7.70 -10.58 -4.07
N TYR A 172 -7.53 -11.88 -4.18
CA TYR A 172 -6.36 -12.60 -3.71
C TYR A 172 -5.74 -13.46 -4.81
N PHE A 173 -4.43 -13.43 -4.91
CA PHE A 173 -3.64 -14.34 -5.76
C PHE A 173 -2.60 -15.06 -4.93
N GLN A 174 -2.39 -16.34 -5.23
CA GLN A 174 -1.29 -17.11 -4.71
C GLN A 174 -0.64 -17.95 -5.81
N ALA A 175 0.66 -17.74 -5.99
CA ALA A 175 1.51 -18.63 -6.75
C ALA A 175 2.01 -19.75 -5.84
N HIS A 176 1.70 -20.98 -6.25
CA HIS A 176 2.10 -22.23 -5.62
C HIS A 176 1.51 -22.49 -4.22
N PRO A 177 1.18 -23.75 -3.89
CA PRO A 177 0.59 -24.11 -2.59
C PRO A 177 1.51 -23.79 -1.41
N PHE A 178 0.95 -23.60 -0.23
CA PHE A 178 1.72 -23.44 1.00
C PHE A 178 2.61 -24.66 1.26
N GLY A 179 3.88 -24.40 1.55
CA GLY A 179 4.90 -25.42 1.77
C GLY A 179 5.85 -25.64 0.58
N THR A 180 5.53 -25.09 -0.60
CA THR A 180 6.35 -25.23 -1.82
C THR A 180 7.78 -24.74 -1.62
N ASP A 181 7.98 -23.69 -0.82
CA ASP A 181 9.31 -23.13 -0.52
C ASP A 181 10.32 -24.17 0.00
N ALA A 182 9.83 -25.16 0.76
CA ALA A 182 10.64 -26.20 1.38
C ALA A 182 11.14 -27.26 0.37
N LEU A 183 10.46 -27.39 -0.78
CA LEU A 183 10.81 -28.36 -1.82
C LEU A 183 12.06 -27.98 -2.61
N ASN A 184 12.45 -26.69 -2.61
CA ASN A 184 13.61 -26.16 -3.35
C ASN A 184 13.61 -26.52 -4.85
N VAL A 185 12.44 -26.67 -5.47
CA VAL A 185 12.30 -27.02 -6.89
C VAL A 185 12.35 -25.79 -7.79
N THR A 186 12.75 -25.99 -9.05
CA THR A 186 12.84 -24.94 -10.06
C THR A 186 12.18 -25.38 -11.35
N HIS A 187 11.40 -24.51 -11.97
CA HIS A 187 10.92 -24.67 -13.35
C HIS A 187 11.44 -23.51 -14.20
N ASN A 188 11.94 -23.80 -15.41
CA ASN A 188 12.52 -22.81 -16.34
C ASN A 188 13.57 -21.88 -15.69
N GLY A 189 14.35 -22.40 -14.75
CA GLY A 189 15.39 -21.64 -14.03
C GLY A 189 14.86 -20.74 -12.90
N THR A 190 13.54 -20.66 -12.71
CA THR A 190 12.90 -19.93 -11.60
C THR A 190 12.59 -20.89 -10.47
N ARG A 191 12.97 -20.53 -9.24
CA ARG A 191 12.62 -21.30 -8.05
C ARG A 191 11.15 -21.10 -7.71
N LEU A 192 10.40 -22.19 -7.61
CA LEU A 192 9.01 -22.13 -7.18
C LEU A 192 8.95 -21.74 -5.72
N ARG A 193 8.14 -20.72 -5.41
CA ARG A 193 7.95 -20.20 -4.07
C ARG A 193 6.51 -19.81 -3.83
N THR A 194 6.04 -20.02 -2.62
CA THR A 194 4.72 -19.52 -2.21
C THR A 194 4.76 -18.00 -2.19
N GLU A 195 4.17 -17.36 -3.20
CA GLU A 195 4.03 -15.90 -3.26
C GLU A 195 2.56 -15.51 -3.25
N THR A 196 2.20 -14.53 -2.44
CA THR A 196 0.80 -14.14 -2.23
C THR A 196 0.62 -12.64 -2.45
N MET A 197 -0.51 -12.25 -3.02
CA MET A 197 -0.95 -10.87 -3.14
C MET A 197 -2.42 -10.76 -2.72
N LYS A 198 -2.71 -9.92 -1.73
CA LYS A 198 -4.08 -9.58 -1.31
C LYS A 198 -4.32 -8.10 -1.61
N ILE A 199 -5.35 -7.81 -2.40
CA ILE A 199 -5.80 -6.47 -2.75
C ILE A 199 -7.20 -6.27 -2.19
N PHE A 200 -7.34 -5.42 -1.18
CA PHE A 200 -8.67 -5.04 -0.68
C PHE A 200 -9.41 -4.18 -1.70
N PHE A 201 -10.70 -4.40 -1.91
CA PHE A 201 -11.48 -3.58 -2.84
C PHE A 201 -11.50 -2.12 -2.41
N LYS A 202 -11.80 -1.90 -1.13
CA LYS A 202 -11.86 -0.59 -0.50
C LYS A 202 -10.60 0.24 -0.73
N ASN A 203 -10.77 1.37 -1.41
CA ASN A 203 -9.74 2.34 -1.81
C ASN A 203 -8.69 1.87 -2.85
N ASN A 204 -8.68 0.60 -3.28
CA ASN A 204 -7.69 0.12 -4.25
C ASN A 204 -8.29 -0.23 -5.61
N ILE A 205 -9.42 -0.93 -5.65
CA ILE A 205 -10.15 -1.31 -6.88
C ILE A 205 -11.66 -1.27 -6.57
N PRO A 206 -12.24 -0.08 -6.30
CA PRO A 206 -13.64 0.05 -5.87
C PRO A 206 -14.64 -0.23 -6.99
N ASP A 207 -14.22 -0.17 -8.25
CA ASP A 207 -15.06 -0.38 -9.43
C ASP A 207 -14.85 -1.80 -10.02
N PHE A 208 -14.33 -2.74 -9.23
CA PHE A 208 -14.08 -4.11 -9.69
C PHE A 208 -15.41 -4.80 -10.04
N SER A 209 -15.48 -5.40 -11.23
CA SER A 209 -16.60 -6.19 -11.70
C SER A 209 -16.07 -7.28 -12.63
N ILE A 210 -16.59 -8.50 -12.51
CA ILE A 210 -16.34 -9.56 -13.48
C ILE A 210 -17.29 -9.36 -14.65
N GLU A 211 -16.76 -9.20 -15.87
CA GLU A 211 -17.56 -9.05 -17.09
C GLU A 211 -17.92 -10.44 -17.64
N GLU A 212 -19.15 -10.59 -18.16
CA GLU A 212 -19.70 -11.88 -18.62
C GLU A 212 -19.14 -12.33 -19.98
N ASP A 213 -18.68 -11.37 -20.80
CA ASP A 213 -18.33 -11.60 -22.21
C ASP A 213 -16.81 -11.76 -22.47
N LEU A 214 -16.01 -11.99 -21.42
CA LEU A 214 -14.55 -12.15 -21.58
C LEU A 214 -14.20 -13.59 -21.99
N ASP A 215 -13.30 -13.73 -22.96
CA ASP A 215 -12.65 -15.01 -23.22
C ASP A 215 -11.53 -15.31 -22.19
N GLY A 216 -10.96 -16.52 -22.23
CA GLY A 216 -9.91 -16.94 -21.31
C GLY A 216 -8.69 -16.00 -21.30
N SER A 217 -8.26 -15.52 -22.46
CA SER A 217 -7.11 -14.63 -22.58
C SER A 217 -7.43 -13.23 -22.06
N GLU A 218 -8.61 -12.70 -22.40
CA GLU A 218 -9.07 -11.40 -21.96
C GLU A 218 -9.30 -11.36 -20.44
N PHE A 219 -9.90 -12.41 -19.89
CA PHE A 219 -10.10 -12.56 -18.45
C PHE A 219 -8.77 -12.61 -17.67
N GLY A 220 -7.79 -13.33 -18.22
CA GLY A 220 -6.44 -13.40 -17.66
C GLY A 220 -5.74 -12.04 -17.59
N GLU A 221 -5.76 -11.27 -18.68
CA GLU A 221 -5.22 -9.91 -18.71
C GLU A 221 -6.01 -8.95 -17.82
N PHE A 222 -7.35 -9.08 -17.78
CA PHE A 222 -8.21 -8.32 -16.87
C PHE A 222 -7.79 -8.53 -15.41
N LEU A 223 -7.69 -9.77 -14.94
CA LEU A 223 -7.29 -10.07 -13.56
C LEU A 223 -5.91 -9.48 -13.23
N LEU A 224 -4.96 -9.63 -14.16
CA LEU A 224 -3.62 -9.10 -13.98
C LEU A 224 -3.61 -7.57 -13.89
N GLU A 225 -4.41 -6.89 -14.72
CA GLU A 225 -4.60 -5.44 -14.63
C GLU A 225 -5.18 -5.04 -13.26
N GLN A 226 -6.18 -5.75 -12.76
CA GLN A 226 -6.76 -5.48 -11.43
C GLN A 226 -5.73 -5.64 -10.30
N PHE A 227 -4.88 -6.67 -10.35
CA PHE A 227 -3.76 -6.83 -9.39
C PHE A 227 -2.76 -5.67 -9.46
N VAL A 228 -2.46 -5.20 -10.67
CA VAL A 228 -1.48 -4.12 -10.90
C VAL A 228 -2.05 -2.78 -10.41
N ILE A 229 -3.28 -2.43 -10.80
CA ILE A 229 -3.98 -1.23 -10.32
C ILE A 229 -4.10 -1.27 -8.80
N GLY A 230 -4.58 -2.38 -8.26
CA GLY A 230 -4.77 -2.58 -6.83
C GLY A 230 -3.48 -2.44 -6.03
N ASN A 231 -2.39 -3.04 -6.50
CA ASN A 231 -1.09 -2.93 -5.85
C ASN A 231 -0.49 -1.52 -5.99
N ALA A 232 -0.65 -0.85 -7.15
CA ALA A 232 -0.23 0.53 -7.33
C ALA A 232 -0.94 1.48 -6.34
N ASN A 233 -2.25 1.33 -6.18
CA ASN A 233 -3.03 2.11 -5.21
C ASN A 233 -2.64 1.79 -3.76
N THR A 234 -2.40 0.52 -3.44
CA THR A 234 -1.89 0.10 -2.13
C THR A 234 -0.53 0.76 -1.81
N LEU A 235 0.41 0.74 -2.76
CA LEU A 235 1.73 1.35 -2.59
C LEU A 235 1.66 2.86 -2.46
N LYS A 236 0.76 3.50 -3.22
CA LYS A 236 0.47 4.93 -3.13
C LYS A 236 -0.04 5.30 -1.75
N LEU A 237 -1.08 4.61 -1.25
CA LEU A 237 -1.65 4.82 0.09
C LEU A 237 -0.61 4.64 1.19
N ARG A 238 0.21 3.58 1.10
CA ARG A 238 1.33 3.35 2.04
C ARG A 238 2.36 4.48 2.01
N ALA A 239 2.70 5.00 0.83
CA ALA A 239 3.63 6.12 0.69
C ALA A 239 3.08 7.41 1.34
N TYR A 240 1.82 7.76 1.07
CA TYR A 240 1.19 8.93 1.69
C TYR A 240 1.05 8.78 3.20
N THR A 241 0.66 7.61 3.68
CA THR A 241 0.54 7.32 5.12
C THR A 241 1.89 7.46 5.82
N LEU A 242 2.96 6.91 5.22
CA LEU A 242 4.32 7.05 5.75
C LEU A 242 4.75 8.53 5.79
N SER A 243 4.55 9.27 4.70
CA SER A 243 4.91 10.68 4.63
C SER A 243 4.11 11.54 5.61
N PHE A 244 2.83 11.24 5.83
CA PHE A 244 2.00 11.88 6.84
C PHE A 244 2.53 11.62 8.26
N LEU A 245 2.85 10.37 8.57
CA LEU A 245 3.39 9.97 9.87
C LEU A 245 4.73 10.65 10.15
N VAL A 246 5.62 10.68 9.17
CA VAL A 246 6.92 11.37 9.23
C VAL A 246 6.77 12.89 9.32
N GLY A 247 5.93 13.47 8.46
CA GLY A 247 5.81 14.92 8.29
C GLY A 247 4.97 15.61 9.36
N VAL A 248 4.01 14.92 9.98
CA VAL A 248 3.05 15.50 10.94
C VAL A 248 3.25 14.93 12.34
N PHE A 249 3.18 13.61 12.52
CA PHE A 249 3.23 13.02 13.86
C PHE A 249 4.64 13.08 14.47
N PHE A 250 5.66 12.68 13.71
CA PHE A 250 7.04 12.74 14.22
C PHE A 250 7.54 14.17 14.43
N THR A 251 7.15 15.11 13.57
CA THR A 251 7.49 16.53 13.77
C THR A 251 6.81 17.08 15.02
N LEU A 252 5.55 16.73 15.29
CA LEU A 252 4.87 17.08 16.54
C LEU A 252 5.58 16.50 17.77
N ILE A 253 5.98 15.22 17.72
CA ILE A 253 6.74 14.59 18.82
C ILE A 253 8.05 15.34 19.08
N ILE A 254 8.82 15.67 18.04
CA ILE A 254 10.07 16.44 18.16
C ILE A 254 9.81 17.80 18.80
N VAL A 255 8.75 18.51 18.38
CA VAL A 255 8.38 19.80 18.95
C VAL A 255 8.06 19.68 20.44
N LEU A 256 7.29 18.67 20.84
CA LEU A 256 6.95 18.42 22.24
C LEU A 256 8.20 18.12 23.07
N VAL A 257 9.10 17.28 22.57
CA VAL A 257 10.37 16.96 23.24
C VAL A 257 11.21 18.22 23.45
N ILE A 258 11.41 19.02 22.40
CA ILE A 258 12.20 20.25 22.48
C ILE A 258 11.53 21.27 23.42
N TRP A 259 10.21 21.40 23.38
CA TRP A 259 9.49 22.24 24.33
C TRP A 259 9.72 21.77 25.78
N ILE A 260 9.64 20.48 26.07
CA ILE A 260 9.88 19.95 27.43
C ILE A 260 11.28 20.32 27.94
N PHE A 261 12.30 20.22 27.09
CA PHE A 261 13.68 20.58 27.46
C PHE A 261 13.88 22.08 27.68
N PHE A 262 13.26 22.93 26.86
CA PHE A 262 13.47 24.38 26.91
C PHE A 262 12.38 25.18 27.63
N ARG A 263 11.28 24.57 28.12
CA ARG A 263 10.17 25.31 28.74
C ARG A 263 10.56 26.17 29.96
N LYS A 264 11.56 25.72 30.73
CA LYS A 264 12.01 26.42 31.94
C LYS A 264 12.97 27.56 31.63
N THR A 265 13.93 27.31 30.73
CA THR A 265 15.09 28.18 30.47
C THR A 265 14.97 28.99 29.18
N GLY A 266 14.06 28.63 28.28
CA GLY A 266 13.88 29.24 26.97
C GLY A 266 13.04 30.51 26.97
N LYS A 267 13.16 31.27 25.88
CA LYS A 267 12.39 32.50 25.64
C LYS A 267 10.95 32.24 25.19
N LEU A 268 10.71 31.08 24.59
CA LEU A 268 9.39 30.61 24.20
C LEU A 268 8.78 29.84 25.37
N ARG A 269 7.49 30.03 25.65
CA ARG A 269 6.84 29.47 26.85
C ARG A 269 5.80 28.41 26.51
N THR A 270 5.10 28.55 25.38
CA THR A 270 3.95 27.71 25.04
C THR A 270 4.27 26.74 23.91
N VAL A 271 3.67 25.54 23.92
CA VAL A 271 3.78 24.56 22.83
C VAL A 271 3.42 25.18 21.48
N LYS A 272 2.39 26.04 21.46
CA LYS A 272 1.96 26.79 20.28
C LYS A 272 3.10 27.57 19.63
N GLU A 273 3.89 28.31 20.42
CA GLU A 273 5.01 29.10 19.89
C GLU A 273 6.08 28.20 19.26
N TYR A 274 6.42 27.09 19.93
CA TYR A 274 7.36 26.11 19.41
C TYR A 274 6.86 25.49 18.10
N TYR A 275 5.60 25.08 18.05
CA TYR A 275 5.00 24.44 16.88
C TYR A 275 4.90 25.38 15.67
N ASN A 276 4.54 26.65 15.89
CA ASN A 276 4.53 27.66 14.84
C ASN A 276 5.93 27.93 14.26
N ILE A 277 6.95 27.98 15.11
CA ILE A 277 8.33 28.17 14.64
C ILE A 277 8.79 26.92 13.89
N ALA A 278 8.43 25.74 14.38
CA ALA A 278 8.74 24.47 13.74
C ALA A 278 8.14 24.38 12.33
N SER A 279 6.88 24.79 12.13
CA SER A 279 6.24 24.74 10.82
C SER A 279 6.97 25.61 9.81
N ILE A 280 7.37 26.84 10.17
CA ILE A 280 8.11 27.72 9.26
C ILE A 280 9.54 27.21 9.03
N ALA A 281 10.20 26.71 10.07
CA ALA A 281 11.53 26.10 9.97
C ALA A 281 11.55 24.84 9.09
N SER A 282 10.42 24.12 9.04
CA SER A 282 10.31 22.89 8.26
C SER A 282 10.22 23.13 6.75
N ILE A 283 9.70 24.28 6.29
CA ILE A 283 9.45 24.54 4.86
C ILE A 283 10.71 24.32 4.00
N PRO A 284 11.89 24.89 4.32
CA PRO A 284 13.10 24.63 3.53
C PRO A 284 13.52 23.15 3.55
N VAL A 285 13.35 22.47 4.70
CA VAL A 285 13.68 21.04 4.82
C VAL A 285 12.76 20.22 3.93
N PHE A 286 11.45 20.50 3.96
CA PHE A 286 10.47 19.86 3.09
C PHE A 286 10.78 20.07 1.61
N ILE A 287 11.15 21.28 1.18
CA ILE A 287 11.50 21.54 -0.23
C ILE A 287 12.73 20.73 -0.66
N VAL A 288 13.77 20.69 0.18
CA VAL A 288 14.99 19.91 -0.12
C VAL A 288 14.67 18.42 -0.23
N PHE A 289 13.90 17.89 0.71
CA PHE A 289 13.51 16.48 0.70
C PHE A 289 12.55 16.15 -0.44
N PHE A 290 11.63 17.04 -0.78
CA PHE A 290 10.74 16.86 -1.93
C PHE A 290 11.56 16.61 -3.21
N ILE A 291 12.59 17.42 -3.45
CA ILE A 291 13.51 17.25 -4.59
C ILE A 291 14.32 15.96 -4.46
N LEU A 292 14.89 15.69 -3.29
CA LEU A 292 15.75 14.52 -3.06
C LEU A 292 15.00 13.18 -3.24
N LEU A 293 13.75 13.11 -2.79
CA LEU A 293 12.96 11.88 -2.78
C LEU A 293 12.59 11.39 -4.19
N TRP A 294 12.60 12.26 -5.20
CA TRP A 294 12.46 11.84 -6.60
C TRP A 294 13.54 10.85 -7.02
N PHE A 295 14.75 11.03 -6.48
CA PHE A 295 15.90 10.19 -6.82
C PHE A 295 16.10 9.09 -5.77
N LEU A 296 15.93 9.40 -4.49
CA LEU A 296 16.21 8.50 -3.37
C LEU A 296 15.05 8.45 -2.36
N PRO A 297 13.97 7.68 -2.61
CA PRO A 297 12.81 7.60 -1.70
C PRO A 297 13.14 7.13 -0.29
N GLN A 298 14.17 6.27 -0.15
CA GLN A 298 14.64 5.76 1.13
C GLN A 298 15.17 6.88 2.05
N ALA A 299 15.52 8.04 1.48
CA ALA A 299 15.96 9.21 2.25
C ALA A 299 14.87 9.76 3.18
N ILE A 300 13.58 9.39 3.02
CA ILE A 300 12.49 9.85 3.89
C ILE A 300 12.78 9.56 5.38
N GLY A 301 13.49 8.48 5.70
CA GLY A 301 13.92 8.17 7.07
C GLY A 301 14.91 9.19 7.66
N ALA A 302 15.74 9.81 6.81
CA ALA A 302 16.69 10.85 7.22
C ALA A 302 16.02 12.22 7.47
N PHE A 303 14.79 12.42 6.98
CA PHE A 303 14.04 13.68 7.14
C PHE A 303 13.92 14.07 8.61
N ILE A 304 13.55 13.11 9.46
CA ILE A 304 13.31 13.33 10.89
C ILE A 304 14.57 13.89 11.57
N PHE A 305 15.73 13.29 11.30
CA PHE A 305 17.00 13.70 11.91
C PHE A 305 17.46 15.07 11.43
N ILE A 306 17.35 15.34 10.12
CA ILE A 306 17.72 16.64 9.55
C ILE A 306 16.80 17.73 10.06
N PHE A 307 15.48 17.48 10.09
CA PHE A 307 14.51 18.40 10.67
C PHE A 307 14.81 18.69 12.14
N ALA A 308 15.03 17.65 12.96
CA ALA A 308 15.35 17.81 14.38
C ALA A 308 16.60 18.66 14.60
N LEU A 309 17.67 18.42 13.82
CA LEU A 309 18.91 19.18 13.90
C LEU A 309 18.70 20.65 13.52
N VAL A 310 18.06 20.93 12.37
CA VAL A 310 17.78 22.29 11.90
C VAL A 310 16.91 23.04 12.90
N TYR A 311 15.86 22.39 13.41
CA TYR A 311 14.95 22.99 14.36
C TYR A 311 15.63 23.27 15.71
N LEU A 312 16.46 22.34 16.22
CA LEU A 312 17.25 22.55 17.43
C LEU A 312 18.19 23.76 17.30
N LEU A 313 18.88 23.90 16.15
CA LEU A 313 19.75 25.05 15.88
C LEU A 313 18.98 26.38 15.91
N ILE A 314 17.76 26.40 15.36
CA ILE A 314 16.89 27.59 15.38
C ILE A 314 16.46 27.92 16.81
N ILE A 315 16.00 26.93 17.59
CA ILE A 315 15.59 27.14 18.98
C ILE A 315 16.76 27.60 19.84
N TYR A 316 17.94 27.00 19.66
CA TYR A 316 19.16 27.43 20.34
C TYR A 316 19.49 28.90 20.01
N SER A 317 19.49 29.25 18.72
CA SER A 317 19.74 30.62 18.24
C SER A 317 18.78 31.65 18.86
N ILE A 318 17.48 31.31 18.93
CA ILE A 318 16.46 32.15 19.58
C ILE A 318 16.76 32.35 21.06
N ASN A 319 17.12 31.28 21.77
CA ASN A 319 17.37 31.35 23.21
C ASN A 319 18.67 32.11 23.55
N THR A 320 19.70 32.06 22.70
CA THR A 320 20.98 32.74 22.94
C THR A 320 21.04 34.19 22.46
N SER A 321 20.09 34.64 21.65
CA SER A 321 20.14 35.98 21.06
C SER A 321 19.91 37.09 22.10
N LYS A 322 20.88 38.01 22.21
CA LYS A 322 20.88 39.12 23.18
C LYS A 322 19.96 40.27 22.77
N GLU A 323 19.65 40.43 21.49
CA GLU A 323 18.78 41.51 20.94
C GLU A 323 17.29 41.35 21.29
N LEU A 324 16.95 40.34 22.08
CA LEU A 324 15.59 39.91 22.38
C LEU A 324 15.34 39.85 23.89
N VAL A 325 16.00 40.75 24.63
CA VAL A 325 15.76 41.03 26.06
C VAL A 325 14.91 42.28 26.16
#